data_AF-A0A060C591-F1
#
_entry.id   AF-A0A060C591-F1
#
_cell.length_a   1.000
_cell.length_b   1.000
_cell.length_c   1.000
_cell.angle_alpha   90.00
_cell.angle_beta   90.00
_cell.angle_gamma   90.00
#
_symmetry.space_group_name_H-M   'P 1'
#
loop_
_entity.id
_entity.type
_entity.pdbx_description
1 polymer ?
#
loop_
_entity_poly.entity_id
_entity_poly.type
_entity_poly.pdbx_seq_one_letter_code
_entity_poly.pdbx_strand_id
1 'polypeptide(L)'
;YLGPLISGDDLVAGLHAPASVWECPQLVRLDDRWVLLVSLWVEAEELMDHLTGVAYLVGDLRMQHGRPTFVAESGGLADEGADFYAPQCVVDDAGERTLLWAWSWEGAGRSPLEIEASGYNGALTFPRELRLTGNGHLVVTPARELTDLRSDRLEAAS
;
A
#
# COMPACT_ATOMS: atom_id res chain seq x y z
N TYR A 1 12.07 -19.02 -12.13
CA TYR A 1 11.55 -18.95 -10.75
C TYR A 1 12.73 -18.93 -9.80
N LEU A 2 12.80 -17.97 -8.87
CA LEU A 2 13.95 -17.75 -7.96
C LEU A 2 13.63 -18.11 -6.49
N GLY A 3 12.46 -18.68 -6.23
CA GLY A 3 11.94 -18.88 -4.87
C GLY A 3 11.22 -17.64 -4.31
N PRO A 4 10.59 -17.77 -3.13
CA PRO A 4 9.99 -16.63 -2.43
C PRO A 4 11.09 -15.70 -1.89
N LEU A 5 10.87 -14.39 -2.01
CA LEU A 5 11.73 -13.40 -1.37
C LEU A 5 11.58 -13.44 0.15
N ILE A 6 10.35 -13.63 0.63
CA ILE A 6 9.94 -13.72 2.03
C ILE A 6 8.57 -14.42 2.09
N SER A 7 8.22 -15.03 3.23
CA SER A 7 6.89 -15.60 3.51
C SER A 7 6.35 -15.03 4.83
N GLY A 8 5.06 -15.27 5.10
CA GLY A 8 4.44 -14.92 6.39
C GLY A 8 5.02 -15.66 7.60
N ASP A 9 5.86 -16.68 7.40
CA ASP A 9 6.57 -17.38 8.49
C ASP A 9 7.75 -16.57 9.05
N ASP A 10 8.19 -15.52 8.34
CA ASP A 10 9.19 -14.58 8.85
C ASP A 10 8.62 -13.82 10.06
N LEU A 11 9.41 -13.65 11.11
CA LEU A 11 8.95 -13.06 12.37
C LEU A 11 8.43 -11.63 12.20
N VAL A 12 9.11 -10.82 11.39
CA VAL A 12 8.75 -9.41 11.16
C VAL A 12 7.55 -9.34 10.23
N ALA A 13 7.54 -10.14 9.15
CA ALA A 13 6.42 -10.21 8.24
C ALA A 13 5.14 -10.72 8.91
N GLY A 14 5.22 -11.79 9.70
CA GLY A 14 4.09 -12.35 10.42
C GLY A 14 3.53 -11.39 11.47
N LEU A 15 4.36 -10.51 12.05
CA LEU A 15 3.92 -9.49 12.99
C LEU A 15 3.21 -8.31 12.30
N HIS A 16 3.75 -7.84 11.17
CA HIS A 16 3.31 -6.58 10.56
C HIS A 16 2.40 -6.75 9.34
N ALA A 17 2.40 -7.92 8.70
CA ALA A 17 1.62 -8.24 7.52
C ALA A 17 0.90 -9.62 7.65
N PRO A 18 0.17 -9.88 8.75
CA PRO A 18 -0.52 -11.15 8.94
C PRO A 18 -1.65 -11.32 7.91
N ALA A 19 -1.62 -12.42 7.16
CA ALA A 19 -2.64 -12.76 6.17
C ALA A 19 -2.60 -14.26 5.84
N SER A 20 -3.70 -14.81 5.33
CA SER A 20 -3.71 -16.13 4.70
C SER A 20 -3.00 -16.06 3.35
N VAL A 21 -3.21 -14.98 2.59
CA VAL A 21 -2.59 -14.71 1.30
C VAL A 21 -2.21 -13.24 1.19
N TRP A 22 -1.06 -12.95 0.56
CA TRP A 22 -0.71 -11.60 0.14
C TRP A 22 -1.06 -11.38 -1.32
N GLU A 23 -1.81 -10.32 -1.58
CA GLU A 23 -2.19 -9.90 -2.92
C GLU A 23 -1.46 -8.62 -3.34
N CYS A 24 -1.36 -8.40 -4.65
CA CYS A 24 -0.78 -7.20 -5.26
C CYS A 24 0.60 -6.79 -4.66
N PRO A 25 1.59 -7.71 -4.54
CA PRO A 25 2.88 -7.36 -3.96
C PRO A 25 3.58 -6.29 -4.81
N GLN A 26 4.11 -5.26 -4.16
CA GLN A 26 4.93 -4.21 -4.78
C GLN A 26 6.26 -4.11 -4.04
N LEU A 27 7.37 -4.31 -4.74
CA LEU A 27 8.71 -4.16 -4.18
C LEU A 27 9.40 -2.95 -4.80
N VAL A 28 9.63 -1.91 -4.01
CA VAL A 28 10.26 -0.66 -4.44
C VAL A 28 11.46 -0.34 -3.57
N ARG A 29 12.41 0.41 -4.13
CA ARG A 29 13.54 0.94 -3.38
C ARG A 29 13.27 2.40 -3.05
N LEU A 30 13.32 2.73 -1.76
CA LEU A 30 13.24 4.10 -1.25
C LEU A 30 14.58 4.42 -0.58
N ASP A 31 15.33 5.36 -1.15
CA ASP A 31 16.70 5.66 -0.78
C ASP A 31 17.61 4.39 -0.82
N ASP A 32 18.20 4.02 0.31
CA ASP A 32 19.06 2.85 0.46
C ASP A 32 18.32 1.59 0.93
N ARG A 33 17.01 1.66 1.14
CA ARG A 33 16.18 0.58 1.70
C ARG A 33 15.19 0.03 0.69
N TRP A 34 14.77 -1.22 0.92
CA TRP A 34 13.69 -1.84 0.17
C TRP A 34 12.39 -1.82 0.96
N VAL A 35 11.29 -1.52 0.28
CA VAL A 35 9.93 -1.54 0.83
C VAL A 35 9.08 -2.51 0.04
N LEU A 36 8.49 -3.48 0.73
CA LEU A 36 7.51 -4.42 0.19
C LEU A 36 6.12 -4.02 0.68
N LEU A 37 5.21 -3.68 -0.23
CA LEU A 37 3.79 -3.49 0.08
C LEU A 37 3.00 -4.73 -0.33
N VAL A 38 2.02 -5.12 0.49
CA VAL A 38 1.14 -6.27 0.25
C VAL A 38 -0.27 -5.97 0.73
N SER A 39 -1.27 -6.43 -0.01
CA SER A 39 -2.66 -6.42 0.46
C SER A 39 -2.93 -7.69 1.25
N LEU A 40 -3.54 -7.54 2.43
CA LEU A 40 -3.75 -8.61 3.39
C LEU A 40 -5.11 -9.26 3.18
N TRP A 41 -5.11 -10.47 2.63
CA TRP A 41 -6.31 -11.31 2.49
C TRP A 41 -6.36 -12.34 3.63
N VAL A 42 -7.43 -12.30 4.42
CA VAL A 42 -7.66 -13.28 5.49
C VAL A 42 -8.84 -14.16 5.11
N GLU A 43 -8.56 -15.45 4.97
CA GLU A 43 -9.60 -16.47 4.82
C GLU A 43 -10.28 -16.68 6.17
N ALA A 44 -11.62 -16.67 6.19
CA ALA A 44 -12.37 -16.90 7.42
C ALA A 44 -13.17 -18.22 7.32
N GLU A 45 -13.04 -19.08 8.33
CA GLU A 45 -13.73 -20.38 8.33
C GLU A 45 -15.27 -20.24 8.49
N GLU A 46 -15.73 -19.22 9.22
CA GLU A 46 -17.15 -19.02 9.56
C GLU A 46 -17.71 -17.64 9.15
N LEU A 47 -16.84 -16.70 8.75
CA LEU A 47 -17.22 -15.39 8.23
C LEU A 47 -16.91 -15.30 6.74
N MET A 48 -17.26 -14.20 6.10
CA MET A 48 -16.76 -13.92 4.76
C MET A 48 -15.27 -13.58 4.82
N ASP A 49 -14.52 -14.11 3.87
CA ASP A 49 -13.16 -13.65 3.59
C ASP A 49 -13.16 -12.13 3.45
N HIS A 50 -12.16 -11.49 4.04
CA HIS A 50 -12.11 -10.04 4.04
C HIS A 50 -10.68 -9.52 3.98
N LEU A 51 -10.59 -8.34 3.40
CA LEU A 51 -9.38 -7.56 3.32
C LEU A 51 -9.20 -6.79 4.62
N THR A 52 -8.04 -6.97 5.24
CA THR A 52 -7.72 -6.33 6.53
C THR A 52 -6.85 -5.09 6.39
N GLY A 53 -6.38 -4.80 5.16
CA GLY A 53 -5.67 -3.58 4.81
C GLY A 53 -4.49 -3.84 3.88
N VAL A 54 -3.65 -2.81 3.73
CA VAL A 54 -2.38 -2.89 3.01
C VAL A 54 -1.25 -2.68 4.01
N ALA A 55 -0.39 -3.67 4.15
CA ALA A 55 0.81 -3.56 4.96
C ALA A 55 2.02 -3.17 4.11
N TYR A 56 3.00 -2.56 4.76
CA TYR A 56 4.35 -2.40 4.23
C TYR A 56 5.37 -3.05 5.17
N LEU A 57 6.43 -3.59 4.59
CA LEU A 57 7.62 -4.06 5.28
C LEU A 57 8.82 -3.28 4.76
N VAL A 58 9.71 -2.87 5.66
CA VAL A 58 10.98 -2.20 5.33
C VAL A 58 12.13 -3.13 5.67
N GLY A 59 13.10 -3.23 4.76
CA GLY A 59 14.15 -4.23 4.85
C GLY A 59 15.24 -4.03 3.82
N ASP A 60 15.98 -5.11 3.58
CA ASP A 60 17.01 -5.20 2.54
C ASP A 60 16.75 -6.39 1.62
N LEU A 61 17.08 -6.24 0.34
CA LEU A 61 17.17 -7.37 -0.58
C LEU A 61 18.61 -7.91 -0.60
N ARG A 62 18.81 -9.12 -0.06
CA ARG A 62 20.13 -9.76 0.05
C ARG A 62 20.20 -11.05 -0.75
N MET A 63 21.40 -11.43 -1.19
CA MET A 63 21.64 -12.75 -1.77
C MET A 63 21.97 -13.74 -0.65
N GLN A 64 21.09 -14.71 -0.40
CA GLN A 64 21.29 -15.78 0.58
C GLN A 64 21.16 -17.13 -0.12
N HIS A 65 22.11 -18.04 0.10
CA HIS A 65 22.11 -19.37 -0.51
C HIS A 65 21.91 -19.35 -2.05
N GLY A 66 22.44 -18.32 -2.73
CA GLY A 66 22.33 -18.18 -4.18
C GLY A 66 21.00 -17.65 -4.70
N ARG A 67 20.08 -17.18 -3.83
CA ARG A 67 18.81 -16.57 -4.23
C ARG A 67 18.58 -15.20 -3.57
N PRO A 68 17.81 -14.30 -4.19
CA PRO A 68 17.38 -13.08 -3.53
C PRO A 68 16.44 -13.41 -2.35
N THR A 69 16.61 -12.71 -1.25
CA THR A 69 15.82 -12.86 -0.02
C THR A 69 15.62 -11.48 0.58
N PHE A 70 14.36 -11.13 0.86
CA PHE A 70 14.00 -9.88 1.52
C PHE A 70 14.13 -10.11 3.03
N VAL A 71 15.01 -9.34 3.67
CA VAL A 71 15.25 -9.37 5.11
C VAL A 71 14.46 -8.22 5.72
N ALA A 72 13.28 -8.52 6.24
CA ALA A 72 12.41 -7.54 6.88
C ALA A 72 12.96 -7.10 8.24
N GLU A 73 12.86 -5.81 8.54
CA GLU A 73 13.33 -5.23 9.82
C GLU A 73 12.22 -4.49 10.57
N SER A 74 11.24 -3.95 9.86
CA SER A 74 10.07 -3.28 10.43
C SER A 74 8.91 -3.30 9.45
N GLY A 75 7.74 -2.88 9.91
CA GLY A 75 6.57 -2.71 9.05
C GLY A 75 5.43 -1.96 9.72
N GLY A 76 4.33 -1.85 9.01
CA GLY A 76 3.11 -1.17 9.47
C GLY A 76 2.03 -1.18 8.38
N LEU A 77 0.97 -0.40 8.59
CA LEU A 77 -0.06 -0.19 7.58
C LEU A 77 0.32 0.98 6.67
N ALA A 78 0.06 0.82 5.37
CA ALA A 78 0.26 1.89 4.37
C ALA A 78 -0.90 2.89 4.35
N ASP A 79 -2.06 2.50 4.87
CA ASP A 79 -3.25 3.32 5.06
C ASP A 79 -4.07 2.76 6.25
N GLU A 80 -4.63 3.64 7.08
CA GLU A 80 -5.47 3.27 8.24
C GLU A 80 -6.98 3.44 7.95
N GLY A 81 -7.32 3.91 6.76
CA GLY A 81 -8.68 4.10 6.29
C GLY A 81 -9.35 2.78 5.91
N ALA A 82 -10.68 2.82 5.88
CA ALA A 82 -11.50 1.66 5.50
C ALA A 82 -11.37 1.29 4.01
N ASP A 83 -10.98 2.24 3.15
CA ASP A 83 -11.10 2.10 1.70
C ASP A 83 -9.79 2.27 0.92
N PHE A 84 -8.82 1.37 1.16
CA PHE A 84 -7.52 1.30 0.47
C PHE A 84 -7.05 -0.14 0.18
N TYR A 85 -6.95 -0.53 -1.10
CA TYR A 85 -6.51 -1.88 -1.51
C TYR A 85 -5.83 -1.94 -2.89
N ALA A 86 -5.14 -3.06 -3.16
CA ALA A 86 -4.44 -3.32 -4.42
C ALA A 86 -3.51 -2.16 -4.81
N PRO A 87 -2.53 -1.81 -3.95
CA PRO A 87 -1.63 -0.72 -4.23
C PRO A 87 -0.77 -1.05 -5.45
N GLN A 88 -0.49 -0.03 -6.26
CA GLN A 88 0.50 -0.12 -7.31
C GLN A 88 1.45 1.06 -7.24
N CYS A 89 2.76 0.76 -7.31
CA CYS A 89 3.81 1.76 -7.30
C CYS A 89 4.29 2.05 -8.72
N VAL A 90 4.62 3.31 -8.99
CA VAL A 90 5.34 3.75 -10.20
C VAL A 90 6.57 4.52 -9.74
N VAL A 91 7.73 4.09 -10.22
CA VAL A 91 9.01 4.76 -9.96
C VAL A 91 9.35 5.62 -11.18
N ASP A 92 9.86 6.83 -10.96
CA ASP A 92 10.32 7.68 -12.05
C ASP A 92 11.59 7.15 -12.73
N ASP A 93 11.92 7.72 -13.89
CA ASP A 93 13.06 7.27 -14.70
C ASP A 93 14.41 7.41 -13.97
N ALA A 94 14.49 8.35 -13.02
CA ALA A 94 15.69 8.59 -12.21
C ALA A 94 15.80 7.62 -11.02
N GLY A 95 14.72 6.95 -10.62
CA GLY A 95 14.68 6.12 -9.42
C GLY A 95 14.61 6.92 -8.12
N GLU A 96 14.31 8.23 -8.18
CA GLU A 96 14.32 9.14 -7.04
C GLU A 96 12.93 9.36 -6.46
N ARG A 97 11.88 9.09 -7.24
CA ARG A 97 10.50 9.31 -6.84
C ARG A 97 9.66 8.07 -7.05
N THR A 98 8.95 7.68 -5.99
CA THR A 98 7.94 6.61 -6.06
C THR A 98 6.56 7.18 -5.79
N LEU A 99 5.65 6.97 -6.74
CA LEU A 99 4.23 7.26 -6.61
C LEU A 99 3.44 5.99 -6.32
N LEU A 100 2.36 6.13 -5.57
CA LEU A 100 1.45 5.09 -5.14
C LEU A 100 0.00 5.48 -5.43
N TRP A 101 -0.74 4.54 -6.03
CA TRP A 101 -2.19 4.55 -6.09
C TRP A 101 -2.72 3.26 -5.50
N ALA A 102 -3.94 3.31 -5.00
CA ALA A 102 -4.70 2.14 -4.61
C ALA A 102 -6.15 2.27 -5.10
N TRP A 103 -6.87 1.16 -5.14
CA TRP A 103 -8.30 1.13 -5.34
C TRP A 103 -9.04 1.45 -4.04
N SER A 104 -10.15 2.16 -4.17
CA SER A 104 -11.05 2.55 -3.10
C SER A 104 -12.48 2.17 -3.45
N TRP A 105 -13.16 1.55 -2.49
CA TRP A 105 -14.58 1.18 -2.60
C TRP A 105 -15.47 2.40 -2.37
N GLU A 106 -15.44 3.36 -3.30
CA GLU A 106 -16.32 4.54 -3.33
C GLU A 106 -17.84 4.17 -3.35
N GLY A 107 -18.16 2.89 -3.54
CA GLY A 107 -19.50 2.33 -3.44
C GLY A 107 -19.97 1.96 -2.04
N ALA A 108 -19.10 2.01 -1.02
CA ALA A 108 -19.47 1.60 0.34
C ALA A 108 -20.66 2.43 0.85
N GLY A 109 -21.79 1.76 1.09
CA GLY A 109 -23.04 2.40 1.53
C GLY A 109 -24.03 2.77 0.41
N ARG A 110 -23.68 2.58 -0.87
CA ARG A 110 -24.63 2.72 -1.98
C ARG A 110 -25.36 1.40 -2.22
N SER A 111 -26.68 1.48 -2.41
CA SER A 111 -27.50 0.35 -2.84
C SER A 111 -27.21 -0.05 -4.29
N PRO A 112 -27.56 -1.28 -4.71
CA PRO A 112 -27.40 -1.70 -6.11
C PRO A 112 -28.09 -0.76 -7.12
N LEU A 113 -29.25 -0.21 -6.77
CA LEU A 113 -29.99 0.74 -7.62
C LEU A 113 -29.25 2.08 -7.75
N GLU A 114 -28.62 2.57 -6.68
CA GLU A 114 -27.81 3.80 -6.72
C GLU A 114 -26.53 3.61 -7.53
N ILE A 115 -25.90 2.44 -7.41
CA ILE A 115 -24.73 2.07 -8.23
C ILE A 115 -25.13 2.03 -9.71
N GLU A 116 -26.21 1.33 -10.05
CA GLU A 116 -26.72 1.23 -11.42
C GLU A 116 -27.06 2.62 -11.99
N ALA A 117 -27.75 3.46 -11.22
CA ALA A 117 -28.09 4.82 -11.63
C ALA A 117 -26.86 5.72 -11.84
N SER A 118 -25.80 5.53 -11.04
CA SER A 118 -24.56 6.30 -11.16
C SER A 118 -23.66 5.83 -12.32
N GLY A 119 -23.74 4.56 -12.71
CA GLY A 119 -22.93 3.96 -13.76
C GLY A 119 -21.49 3.62 -13.37
N TYR A 120 -21.10 3.74 -12.09
CA TYR A 120 -19.74 3.42 -11.60
C TYR A 120 -19.73 2.87 -10.17
N ASN A 121 -18.71 2.08 -9.84
CA ASN A 121 -18.50 1.52 -8.51
C ASN A 121 -17.01 1.35 -8.19
N GLY A 122 -16.42 2.40 -7.58
CA GLY A 122 -15.03 2.42 -7.15
C GLY A 122 -14.18 3.40 -7.95
N ALA A 123 -13.10 3.85 -7.33
CA ALA A 123 -12.16 4.81 -7.89
C ALA A 123 -10.73 4.48 -7.45
N LEU A 124 -9.75 5.12 -8.08
CA LEU A 124 -8.39 5.15 -7.54
C LEU A 124 -8.27 6.28 -6.51
N THR A 125 -7.43 6.09 -5.51
CA THR A 125 -7.01 7.18 -4.63
C THR A 125 -6.30 8.27 -5.44
N PHE A 126 -6.19 9.48 -4.88
CA PHE A 126 -5.22 10.44 -5.39
C PHE A 126 -3.80 9.86 -5.35
N PRO A 127 -2.91 10.27 -6.27
CA PRO A 127 -1.50 9.88 -6.25
C PRO A 127 -0.85 10.27 -4.93
N ARG A 128 -0.06 9.36 -4.38
CA ARG A 128 0.70 9.59 -3.16
C ARG A 128 2.18 9.37 -3.42
N GLU A 129 3.03 10.19 -2.83
CA GLU A 129 4.48 10.07 -2.86
C GLU A 129 4.95 9.30 -1.62
N LEU A 130 5.82 8.31 -1.84
CA LEU A 130 6.39 7.48 -0.79
C LEU A 130 7.78 7.97 -0.41
N ARG A 131 8.06 8.01 0.88
CA ARG A 131 9.40 8.23 1.44
C ARG A 131 9.55 7.46 2.75
N LEU A 132 10.79 7.25 3.16
CA LEU A 132 11.08 6.79 4.52
C LEU A 132 11.44 7.98 5.41
N THR A 133 11.08 7.89 6.69
CA THR A 133 11.67 8.76 7.71
C THR A 133 13.09 8.31 8.06
N GLY A 134 13.86 9.15 8.74
CA GLY A 134 15.20 8.78 9.21
C GLY A 134 15.23 7.60 10.20
N ASN A 135 14.09 7.22 10.77
CA ASN A 135 13.90 6.02 11.59
C ASN A 135 13.19 4.87 10.86
N GLY A 136 13.04 4.95 9.53
CA GLY A 136 12.59 3.82 8.70
C GLY A 136 11.07 3.59 8.64
N HIS A 137 10.23 4.55 9.07
CA HIS A 137 8.78 4.45 8.86
C HIS A 137 8.40 4.95 7.48
N LEU A 138 7.42 4.29 6.86
CA LEU A 138 6.85 4.74 5.60
C LEU A 138 6.03 6.01 5.86
N VAL A 139 6.30 7.04 5.07
CA VAL A 139 5.45 8.22 4.97
C VAL A 139 4.84 8.25 3.60
N VAL A 140 3.52 8.40 3.60
CA VAL A 140 2.68 8.47 2.43
C VAL A 140 2.05 9.86 2.40
N THR A 141 2.43 10.70 1.44
CA THR A 141 1.90 12.08 1.31
C THR A 141 1.22 12.28 -0.03
N PRO A 142 0.20 13.13 -0.15
CA PRO A 142 -0.35 13.49 -1.46
C PRO A 142 0.77 13.98 -2.41
N ALA A 143 0.74 13.54 -3.66
CA ALA A 143 1.70 13.97 -4.66
C ALA A 143 1.65 15.50 -4.82
N ARG A 144 2.82 16.13 -4.99
CA ARG A 144 2.98 17.59 -4.99
C ARG A 144 2.10 18.31 -6.02
N GLU A 145 1.85 17.68 -7.17
CA GLU A 145 1.02 18.17 -8.28
C GLU A 145 -0.44 18.39 -7.86
N LEU A 146 -0.91 17.71 -6.80
CA LEU A 146 -2.27 17.93 -6.27
C LEU A 146 -2.44 19.31 -5.65
N THR A 147 -1.35 20.04 -5.37
CA THR A 147 -1.41 21.44 -4.94
C THR A 147 -2.06 22.32 -6.02
N ASP A 148 -1.90 21.97 -7.30
CA ASP A 148 -2.45 22.72 -8.43
C ASP A 148 -3.97 22.56 -8.57
N LEU A 149 -4.57 21.61 -7.84
CA LEU A 149 -6.02 21.44 -7.77
C LEU A 149 -6.69 22.38 -6.76
N ARG A 150 -5.91 23.11 -5.95
CA ARG A 150 -6.45 24.05 -4.95
C ARG A 150 -7.02 25.28 -5.65
N SER A 151 -8.23 25.66 -5.25
CA SER A 151 -8.88 26.92 -5.65
C SER A 151 -8.63 28.01 -4.62
N ASP A 152 -9.49 29.04 -4.60
CA ASP A 152 -9.36 30.18 -3.71
C ASP A 152 -9.26 29.78 -2.23
N ARG A 153 -8.38 30.47 -1.52
CA ARG A 153 -8.24 30.32 -0.07
C ARG A 153 -9.52 30.82 0.60
N LEU A 154 -10.14 29.94 1.39
CA LEU A 154 -11.21 30.30 2.29
C LEU A 154 -10.60 30.82 3.60
N GLU A 155 -10.95 32.04 4.00
CA GLU A 155 -10.63 32.54 5.34
C GLU A 155 -11.58 31.89 6.36
N ALA A 156 -11.03 31.38 7.46
CA ALA A 156 -11.84 30.85 8.55
C ALA A 156 -12.62 32.00 9.20
N ALA A 157 -13.91 31.80 9.46
CA ALA A 157 -14.69 32.75 10.26
C ALA A 157 -14.11 32.79 11.68
N SER A 158 -13.73 34.00 12.12
CA SER A 158 -13.24 34.30 13.47
C SER A 158 -14.30 34.08 14.55
#